data_AF-A0A3D0C6N0-F1
#
_entry.id   AF-A0A3D0C6N0-F1
#
_cell.length_a   1.000
_cell.length_b   1.000
_cell.length_c   1.000
_cell.angle_alpha   90.00
_cell.angle_beta   90.00
_cell.angle_gamma   90.00
#
_symmetry.space_group_name_H-M   'P 1'
#
loop_
_entity.id
_entity.type
_entity.pdbx_description
1 polymer ?
#
loop_
_entity_poly.entity_id
_entity_poly.type
_entity_poly.pdbx_seq_one_letter_code
_entity_poly.pdbx_strand_id
1 'polypeptide(L)'
;MQDQAKLALANTKFTPFWLDNPDRPAAEAKLTAAITTDLLIVGSGFTGLWTAVQAKEQNPDRAIIVIEANTAAIGASGRPGAILSTSLMHGMENSNRLFEKDMEELERLGKENMDQFRDTIEKYNIDCDIEWTGELTVAVGKHGIDDIEGEHKLYVKFGHDAHLLDKKQIQAEINSPLFDGGLWSKKRSGTINPAKMAWGLKRVAKDLGVVFYENTPML
;
A
#
# COMPACT_ATOMS: atom_id res chain seq x y z
N MET A 1 2.02 -15.90 34.79
CA MET A 1 1.53 -15.02 33.70
C MET A 1 2.49 -13.87 33.38
N GLN A 2 2.89 -13.01 34.33
CA GLN A 2 3.84 -11.91 34.05
C GLN A 2 5.20 -12.39 33.50
N ASP A 3 5.75 -13.48 34.04
CA ASP A 3 7.04 -13.99 33.57
C ASP A 3 6.95 -14.59 32.16
N GLN A 4 5.83 -15.24 31.82
CA GLN A 4 5.58 -15.75 30.46
C GLN A 4 5.44 -14.61 29.44
N ALA A 5 4.75 -13.51 29.80
CA ALA A 5 4.64 -12.35 28.92
C ALA A 5 6.01 -11.68 28.68
N LYS A 6 6.83 -11.54 29.73
CA LYS A 6 8.20 -11.02 29.60
C LYS A 6 9.08 -11.92 28.74
N LEU A 7 9.00 -13.24 28.93
CA LEU A 7 9.70 -14.22 28.09
C LEU A 7 9.26 -14.15 26.63
N ALA A 8 7.96 -14.04 26.36
CA ALA A 8 7.42 -13.93 25.00
C ALA A 8 7.89 -12.65 24.28
N LEU A 9 8.15 -11.57 25.03
CA LEU A 9 8.57 -10.28 24.47
C LEU A 9 10.08 -10.03 24.54
N ALA A 10 10.87 -10.93 25.14
CA ALA A 10 12.28 -10.72 25.43
C ALA A 10 13.14 -10.38 24.19
N ASN A 11 12.73 -10.89 23.03
CA ASN A 11 13.43 -10.68 21.75
C ASN A 11 12.66 -9.73 20.80
N THR A 12 11.75 -8.92 21.34
CA THR A 12 10.99 -7.95 20.54
C THR A 12 11.95 -6.91 19.97
N LYS A 13 11.90 -6.72 18.65
CA LYS A 13 12.51 -5.58 17.99
C LYS A 13 11.48 -4.47 17.86
N PHE A 14 11.87 -3.24 18.20
CA PHE A 14 11.02 -2.05 18.04
C PHE A 14 11.12 -1.42 16.64
N THR A 15 11.68 -2.16 15.68
CA THR A 15 11.73 -1.77 14.27
C THR A 15 10.46 -2.25 13.58
N PRO A 16 9.83 -1.43 12.73
CA PRO A 16 8.70 -1.89 11.91
C PRO A 16 9.06 -3.14 11.13
N PHE A 17 8.16 -4.13 11.11
CA PHE A 17 8.40 -5.45 10.50
C PHE A 17 8.97 -5.35 9.07
N TRP A 18 8.37 -4.52 8.22
CA TRP A 18 8.81 -4.34 6.82
C TRP A 18 10.21 -3.73 6.68
N LEU A 19 10.65 -2.93 7.67
CA LEU A 19 11.95 -2.24 7.65
C LEU A 19 13.06 -3.05 8.33
N ASP A 20 12.72 -4.11 9.08
CA ASP A 20 13.66 -5.09 9.65
C ASP A 20 14.01 -6.17 8.62
N ASN A 21 14.48 -5.72 7.45
CA ASN A 21 14.86 -6.56 6.33
C ASN A 21 16.37 -6.42 6.06
N PRO A 22 17.15 -7.51 5.97
CA PRO A 22 18.59 -7.45 5.68
C PRO A 22 18.90 -6.83 4.30
N ASP A 23 17.97 -6.89 3.35
CA ASP A 23 18.10 -6.32 2.01
C ASP A 23 17.74 -4.83 1.96
N ARG A 24 17.47 -4.20 3.12
CA ARG A 24 17.23 -2.77 3.21
C ARG A 24 18.42 -2.00 2.60
N PRO A 25 18.16 -1.09 1.64
CA PRO A 25 19.23 -0.29 1.04
C PRO A 25 19.97 0.55 2.08
N ALA A 26 21.28 0.71 1.88
CA ALA A 26 22.08 1.66 2.64
C ALA A 26 21.56 3.09 2.46
N ALA A 27 21.81 3.92 3.46
CA ALA A 27 21.45 5.32 3.39
C ALA A 27 22.28 6.05 2.32
N GLU A 28 21.67 7.00 1.61
CA GLU A 28 22.39 7.93 0.74
C GLU A 28 23.17 8.95 1.56
N ALA A 29 24.08 9.66 0.89
CA ALA A 29 24.87 10.70 1.51
C ALA A 29 23.98 11.80 2.13
N LYS A 30 24.47 12.40 3.21
CA LYS A 30 23.86 13.61 3.78
C LYS A 30 24.22 14.83 2.92
N LEU A 31 23.28 15.76 2.79
CA LEU A 31 23.57 17.05 2.15
C LEU A 31 24.46 17.90 3.08
N THR A 32 25.63 18.30 2.59
CA THR A 32 26.64 19.04 3.37
C THR A 32 27.00 20.39 2.77
N ALA A 33 26.45 20.74 1.61
CA ALA A 33 26.75 21.96 0.88
C ALA A 33 25.47 22.59 0.30
N ALA A 34 25.56 23.87 -0.04
CA ALA A 34 24.51 24.53 -0.79
C ALA A 34 24.47 23.99 -2.23
N ILE A 35 23.27 23.67 -2.71
CA ILE A 35 23.03 23.15 -4.06
C ILE A 35 21.77 23.79 -4.65
N THR A 36 21.64 23.74 -5.96
CA THR A 36 20.48 24.24 -6.70
C THR A 36 19.90 23.11 -7.54
N THR A 37 18.58 23.09 -7.63
CA THR A 37 17.79 22.10 -8.38
C THR A 37 16.54 22.77 -8.91
N ASP A 38 15.93 22.22 -9.96
CA ASP A 38 14.67 22.75 -10.50
C ASP A 38 13.48 22.36 -9.60
N LEU A 39 13.54 21.18 -9.01
CA LEU A 39 12.55 20.66 -8.07
C LEU A 39 13.22 20.04 -6.85
N LEU A 40 12.83 20.51 -5.67
CA LEU A 40 13.16 19.91 -4.38
C LEU A 40 11.92 19.18 -3.85
N ILE A 41 12.08 17.91 -3.49
CA ILE A 41 11.06 17.09 -2.84
C ILE A 41 11.51 16.82 -1.41
N VAL A 42 10.64 17.12 -0.45
CA VAL A 42 10.91 16.94 0.98
C VAL A 42 10.16 15.70 1.48
N GLY A 43 10.93 14.68 1.86
CA GLY A 43 10.42 13.39 2.31
C GLY A 43 10.48 12.32 1.22
N SER A 44 10.97 11.15 1.61
CA SER A 44 11.12 9.97 0.74
C SER A 44 10.16 8.83 1.13
N GLY A 45 8.93 9.21 1.46
CA GLY A 45 7.77 8.31 1.51
C GLY A 45 7.11 8.16 0.13
N PHE A 46 6.01 7.41 0.05
CA PHE A 46 5.32 7.12 -1.22
C PHE A 46 5.01 8.37 -2.02
N THR A 47 4.41 9.41 -1.42
CA THR A 47 4.08 10.65 -2.13
C THR A 47 5.32 11.29 -2.76
N GLY A 48 6.42 11.43 -2.01
CA GLY A 48 7.65 12.03 -2.53
C GLY A 48 8.31 11.17 -3.61
N LEU A 49 8.34 9.85 -3.42
CA LEU A 49 8.93 8.90 -4.37
C LEU A 49 8.14 8.84 -5.69
N TRP A 50 6.81 8.74 -5.63
CA TRP A 50 5.95 8.80 -6.81
C TRP A 50 6.07 10.14 -7.52
N THR A 51 6.13 11.24 -6.77
CA THR A 51 6.35 12.57 -7.35
C THR A 51 7.67 12.63 -8.10
N ALA A 52 8.75 12.08 -7.54
CA ALA A 52 10.07 12.08 -8.18
C ALA A 52 10.06 11.30 -9.51
N VAL A 53 9.45 10.11 -9.52
CA VAL A 53 9.33 9.27 -10.72
C VAL A 53 8.48 9.97 -11.78
N GLN A 54 7.25 10.39 -11.43
CA GLN A 54 6.34 11.02 -12.39
C GLN A 54 6.89 12.36 -12.92
N ALA A 55 7.59 13.14 -12.09
CA ALA A 55 8.24 14.36 -12.55
C ALA A 55 9.36 14.11 -13.57
N LYS A 56 10.12 13.01 -13.41
CA LYS A 56 11.11 12.57 -14.42
C LYS A 56 10.44 12.03 -15.68
N GLU A 57 9.32 11.31 -15.56
CA GLU A 57 8.56 10.86 -16.74
C GLU A 57 8.01 12.03 -17.56
N GLN A 58 7.57 13.10 -16.89
CA GLN A 58 7.07 14.31 -17.55
C GLN A 58 8.18 15.16 -18.19
N ASN A 59 9.35 15.27 -17.53
CA ASN A 59 10.51 15.97 -18.05
C ASN A 59 11.81 15.28 -17.59
N PRO A 60 12.43 14.44 -18.44
CA PRO A 60 13.65 13.71 -18.10
C PRO A 60 14.82 14.61 -17.71
N ASP A 61 14.90 15.81 -18.29
CA ASP A 61 16.01 16.75 -18.10
C ASP A 61 15.89 17.58 -16.81
N ARG A 62 14.74 17.55 -16.13
CA ARG A 62 14.52 18.31 -14.89
C ARG A 62 15.53 17.86 -13.83
N ALA A 63 16.27 18.80 -13.24
CA ALA A 63 17.06 18.53 -12.05
C ALA A 63 16.11 18.34 -10.86
N ILE A 64 16.16 17.15 -10.23
CA ILE A 64 15.30 16.79 -9.10
C ILE A 64 16.16 16.28 -7.96
N ILE A 65 15.90 16.82 -6.77
CA ILE A 65 16.54 16.40 -5.54
C ILE A 65 15.46 16.01 -4.53
N VAL A 66 15.67 14.87 -3.87
CA VAL A 66 14.86 14.43 -2.73
C VAL A 66 15.70 14.53 -1.47
N ILE A 67 15.21 15.22 -0.45
CA ILE A 67 15.81 15.22 0.89
C ILE A 67 14.94 14.42 1.87
N GLU A 68 15.57 13.69 2.78
CA GLU A 68 14.91 12.89 3.79
C GLU A 68 15.60 13.07 5.13
N ALA A 69 14.84 13.35 6.19
CA ALA A 69 15.36 13.58 7.52
C ALA A 69 16.06 12.35 8.14
N ASN A 70 15.66 11.15 7.72
CA ASN A 70 16.32 9.90 8.11
C ASN A 70 16.62 9.05 6.87
N THR A 71 15.81 8.05 6.53
CA THR A 71 16.03 7.15 5.38
C THR A 71 14.71 6.82 4.70
N ALA A 72 14.77 6.43 3.44
CA ALA A 72 13.59 6.13 2.65
C ALA A 72 12.67 5.09 3.30
N ALA A 73 11.36 5.35 3.17
CA ALA A 73 10.27 4.58 3.76
C ALA A 73 10.17 4.58 5.30
N ILE A 74 11.05 5.27 6.04
CA ILE A 74 11.09 5.19 7.52
C ILE A 74 9.77 5.59 8.20
N GLY A 75 9.01 6.50 7.58
CA GLY A 75 7.74 7.04 8.08
C GLY A 75 6.54 6.12 7.83
N ALA A 76 5.40 6.73 7.50
CA ALA A 76 4.14 6.00 7.28
C ALA A 76 4.25 4.95 6.16
N SER A 77 5.07 5.18 5.14
CA SER A 77 5.16 4.31 3.96
C SER A 77 5.85 2.96 4.20
N GLY A 78 6.69 2.81 5.21
CA GLY A 78 7.32 1.52 5.57
C GLY A 78 6.61 0.78 6.72
N ARG A 79 5.42 1.25 7.11
CA ARG A 79 4.62 0.75 8.24
C ARG A 79 3.18 0.31 7.91
N PRO A 80 2.61 0.41 6.68
CA PRO A 80 1.22 -0.01 6.47
C PRO A 80 1.01 -1.50 6.71
N GLY A 81 -0.26 -1.91 6.85
CA GLY A 81 -0.67 -3.32 6.98
C GLY A 81 -0.54 -4.18 5.72
N ALA A 82 0.13 -3.68 4.67
CA ALA A 82 0.41 -4.42 3.43
C ALA A 82 -0.83 -4.84 2.61
N ILE A 83 -1.95 -4.13 2.71
CA ILE A 83 -3.18 -4.40 1.94
C ILE A 83 -3.28 -3.41 0.77
N LEU A 84 -3.54 -3.94 -0.42
CA LEU A 84 -3.97 -3.19 -1.59
C LEU A 84 -5.48 -3.40 -1.76
N SER A 85 -6.23 -2.30 -1.76
CA SER A 85 -7.67 -2.32 -2.04
C SER A 85 -8.05 -1.00 -2.71
N THR A 86 -9.03 -1.05 -3.61
CA THR A 86 -9.64 0.16 -4.18
C THR A 86 -10.64 0.81 -3.22
N SER A 87 -11.03 0.12 -2.14
CA SER A 87 -11.97 0.65 -1.16
C SER A 87 -11.33 1.77 -0.33
N LEU A 88 -12.08 2.86 -0.14
CA LEU A 88 -11.61 4.03 0.61
C LEU A 88 -11.74 3.86 2.13
N MET A 89 -12.74 3.11 2.60
CA MET A 89 -13.15 3.09 4.01
C MET A 89 -13.48 1.68 4.52
N HIS A 90 -12.62 0.71 4.20
CA HIS A 90 -12.80 -0.69 4.63
C HIS A 90 -14.17 -1.24 4.26
N GLY A 91 -14.57 -1.00 3.01
CA GLY A 91 -15.84 -1.38 2.45
C GLY A 91 -16.51 -0.26 1.64
N MET A 92 -17.30 -0.67 0.66
CA MET A 92 -18.01 0.20 -0.25
C MET A 92 -19.27 0.77 0.40
N GLU A 93 -19.92 0.04 1.32
CA GLU A 93 -21.04 0.54 2.12
C GLU A 93 -20.63 1.76 2.96
N ASN A 94 -19.47 1.72 3.61
CA ASN A 94 -18.96 2.86 4.38
C ASN A 94 -18.69 4.08 3.50
N SER A 95 -18.11 3.85 2.32
CA SER A 95 -17.81 4.90 1.34
C SER A 95 -19.12 5.50 0.80
N ASN A 96 -20.07 4.64 0.42
CA ASN A 96 -21.38 5.04 -0.11
C ASN A 96 -22.21 5.82 0.91
N ARG A 97 -22.14 5.47 2.20
CA ARG A 97 -22.82 6.20 3.28
C ARG A 97 -22.38 7.67 3.38
N LEU A 98 -21.11 7.96 3.08
CA LEU A 98 -20.53 9.29 3.25
C LEU A 98 -20.45 10.09 1.94
N PHE A 99 -20.27 9.39 0.81
CA PHE A 99 -19.97 9.97 -0.49
C PHE A 99 -20.88 9.44 -1.60
N GLU A 100 -22.13 9.11 -1.29
CA GLU A 100 -23.10 8.50 -2.24
C GLU A 100 -23.09 9.16 -3.63
N LYS A 101 -23.06 10.50 -3.66
CA LYS A 101 -23.10 11.29 -4.90
C LYS A 101 -21.82 11.23 -5.72
N ASP A 102 -20.70 10.90 -5.08
CA ASP A 102 -19.37 10.90 -5.68
C ASP A 102 -18.86 9.47 -5.95
N MET A 103 -19.62 8.43 -5.54
CA MET A 103 -19.19 7.04 -5.62
C MET A 103 -18.79 6.59 -7.02
N GLU A 104 -19.49 7.04 -8.07
CA GLU A 104 -19.14 6.70 -9.46
C GLU A 104 -17.73 7.19 -9.81
N GLU A 105 -17.39 8.43 -9.44
CA GLU A 105 -16.08 9.01 -9.73
C GLU A 105 -14.99 8.44 -8.83
N LEU A 106 -15.27 8.25 -7.54
CA LEU A 106 -14.34 7.64 -6.59
C LEU A 106 -13.97 6.21 -7.01
N GLU A 107 -14.94 5.43 -7.49
CA GLU A 107 -14.71 4.08 -8.00
C GLU A 107 -13.93 4.07 -9.31
N ARG A 108 -14.20 5.03 -10.21
CA ARG A 108 -13.44 5.20 -11.44
C ARG A 108 -11.96 5.51 -11.13
N LEU A 109 -11.71 6.49 -10.27
CA LEU A 109 -10.37 6.91 -9.84
C LEU A 109 -9.63 5.81 -9.08
N GLY A 110 -10.31 5.08 -8.19
CA GLY A 110 -9.70 3.98 -7.44
C GLY A 110 -9.22 2.84 -8.35
N LYS A 111 -10.05 2.48 -9.35
CA LYS A 111 -9.70 1.47 -10.36
C LYS A 111 -8.56 1.92 -11.26
N GLU A 112 -8.61 3.15 -11.75
CA GLU A 112 -7.56 3.74 -12.56
C GLU A 112 -6.22 3.80 -11.79
N ASN A 113 -6.24 4.23 -10.53
CA ASN A 113 -5.06 4.26 -9.67
C ASN A 113 -4.47 2.86 -9.47
N MET A 114 -5.28 1.83 -9.25
CA MET A 114 -4.78 0.46 -9.06
C MET A 114 -4.18 -0.11 -10.36
N ASP A 115 -4.80 0.18 -11.51
CA ASP A 115 -4.28 -0.24 -12.81
C ASP A 115 -2.94 0.46 -13.11
N GLN A 116 -2.83 1.77 -12.90
CA GLN A 116 -1.58 2.52 -13.07
C GLN A 116 -0.48 2.10 -12.07
N PHE A 117 -0.87 1.77 -10.84
CA PHE A 117 0.03 1.24 -9.83
C PHE A 117 0.66 -0.07 -10.30
N ARG A 118 -0.17 -0.99 -10.82
CA ARG A 118 0.29 -2.25 -11.41
C ARG A 118 1.19 -2.00 -12.63
N ASP A 119 0.78 -1.15 -13.55
CA ASP A 119 1.54 -0.83 -14.76
C ASP A 119 2.93 -0.28 -14.41
N THR A 120 3.05 0.55 -13.37
CA THR A 120 4.34 1.06 -12.92
C THR A 120 5.25 -0.05 -12.39
N ILE A 121 4.71 -0.95 -11.55
CA ILE A 121 5.48 -2.06 -11.00
C ILE A 121 6.02 -2.94 -12.13
N GLU A 122 5.17 -3.26 -13.12
CA GLU A 122 5.54 -4.05 -14.30
C GLU A 122 6.57 -3.30 -15.18
N LYS A 123 6.29 -2.05 -15.53
CA LYS A 123 7.15 -1.19 -16.37
C LYS A 123 8.58 -1.08 -15.83
N TYR A 124 8.72 -0.89 -14.53
CA TYR A 124 10.02 -0.68 -13.88
C TYR A 124 10.59 -1.92 -13.21
N ASN A 125 9.91 -3.06 -13.33
CA ASN A 125 10.30 -4.32 -12.69
C ASN A 125 10.64 -4.12 -11.20
N ILE A 126 9.67 -3.60 -10.44
CA ILE A 126 9.82 -3.36 -9.00
C ILE A 126 9.52 -4.66 -8.23
N ASP A 127 10.55 -5.27 -7.67
CA ASP A 127 10.41 -6.41 -6.79
C ASP A 127 9.91 -5.97 -5.40
N CYS A 128 8.62 -6.21 -5.13
CA CYS A 128 7.94 -5.75 -3.92
C CYS A 128 7.04 -6.80 -3.28
N ASP A 129 7.28 -8.09 -3.55
CA ASP A 129 6.49 -9.21 -3.03
C ASP A 129 4.97 -9.01 -3.22
N ILE A 130 4.57 -8.53 -4.41
CA ILE A 130 3.16 -8.25 -4.69
C ILE A 130 2.40 -9.54 -5.00
N GLU A 131 1.25 -9.71 -4.38
CA GLU A 131 0.35 -10.84 -4.62
C GLU A 131 -1.07 -10.34 -4.93
N TRP A 132 -1.53 -10.59 -6.16
CA TRP A 132 -2.89 -10.24 -6.61
C TRP A 132 -3.89 -11.34 -6.26
N THR A 133 -4.14 -11.54 -4.97
CA THR A 133 -5.02 -12.61 -4.45
C THR A 133 -6.44 -12.12 -4.14
N GLY A 134 -6.70 -10.83 -4.33
CA GLY A 134 -7.98 -10.22 -4.01
C GLY A 134 -8.12 -9.86 -2.53
N GLU A 135 -9.34 -9.50 -2.14
CA GLU A 135 -9.73 -9.17 -0.78
C GLU A 135 -10.97 -9.99 -0.39
N LEU A 136 -10.90 -10.64 0.78
CA LEU A 136 -11.94 -11.52 1.30
C LEU A 136 -12.50 -10.94 2.59
N THR A 137 -13.75 -10.47 2.53
CA THR A 137 -14.52 -10.01 3.70
C THR A 137 -15.34 -11.19 4.23
N VAL A 138 -15.31 -11.41 5.54
CA VAL A 138 -15.96 -12.58 6.17
C VAL A 138 -17.09 -12.17 7.10
N ALA A 139 -18.21 -12.91 7.06
CA ALA A 139 -19.27 -12.80 8.05
C ALA A 139 -18.93 -13.66 9.27
N VAL A 140 -18.64 -13.01 10.40
CA VAL A 140 -18.44 -13.68 11.69
C VAL A 140 -19.81 -13.99 12.29
N GLY A 141 -20.30 -15.21 12.10
CA GLY A 141 -21.65 -15.59 12.49
C GLY A 141 -22.73 -15.15 11.50
N LYS A 142 -23.92 -15.75 11.59
CA LYS A 142 -25.06 -15.50 10.69
C LYS A 142 -25.54 -14.04 10.63
N HIS A 143 -25.25 -13.22 11.64
CA HIS A 143 -25.71 -11.84 11.70
C HIS A 143 -24.98 -10.92 10.70
N GLY A 144 -23.77 -11.30 10.27
CA GLY A 144 -23.03 -10.52 9.27
C GLY A 144 -23.36 -10.88 7.82
N ILE A 145 -24.29 -11.82 7.57
CA ILE A 145 -24.64 -12.25 6.20
C ILE A 145 -25.31 -11.12 5.43
N ASP A 146 -26.24 -10.40 6.06
CA ASP A 146 -26.96 -9.30 5.41
C ASP A 146 -26.00 -8.18 4.98
N ASP A 147 -24.99 -7.86 5.82
CA ASP A 147 -23.94 -6.88 5.50
C ASP A 147 -23.09 -7.35 4.30
N ILE A 148 -22.68 -8.62 4.28
CA ILE A 148 -21.94 -9.22 3.16
C ILE A 148 -22.76 -9.17 1.85
N GLU A 149 -24.06 -9.44 1.91
CA GLU A 149 -24.95 -9.36 0.75
C GLU A 149 -25.19 -7.93 0.27
N GLY A 150 -25.28 -6.97 1.19
CA GLY A 150 -25.38 -5.53 0.90
C GLY A 150 -24.13 -5.02 0.18
N GLU A 151 -22.97 -5.33 0.75
CA GLU A 151 -21.66 -5.00 0.18
C GLU A 151 -21.50 -5.63 -1.21
N HIS A 152 -21.85 -6.90 -1.39
CA HIS A 152 -21.79 -7.56 -2.69
C HIS A 152 -22.62 -6.85 -3.76
N LYS A 153 -23.82 -6.35 -3.43
CA LYS A 153 -24.65 -5.60 -4.38
C LYS A 153 -23.94 -4.32 -4.85
N LEU A 154 -23.24 -3.62 -3.97
CA LEU A 154 -22.45 -2.44 -4.34
C LEU A 154 -21.26 -2.83 -5.23
N TYR A 155 -20.53 -3.88 -4.87
CA TYR A 155 -19.41 -4.36 -5.68
C TYR A 155 -19.85 -4.72 -7.11
N VAL A 156 -20.96 -5.46 -7.25
CA VAL A 156 -21.54 -5.78 -8.56
C VAL A 156 -22.00 -4.52 -9.29
N LYS A 157 -22.69 -3.59 -8.60
CA LYS A 157 -23.15 -2.31 -9.18
C LYS A 157 -22.00 -1.52 -9.81
N PHE A 158 -20.84 -1.48 -9.15
CA PHE A 158 -19.67 -0.76 -9.62
C PHE A 158 -18.72 -1.64 -10.46
N GLY A 159 -19.11 -2.86 -10.83
CA GLY A 159 -18.38 -3.69 -11.80
C GLY A 159 -17.12 -4.36 -11.26
N HIS A 160 -17.08 -4.70 -9.98
CA HIS A 160 -16.01 -5.51 -9.38
C HIS A 160 -16.20 -7.01 -9.65
N ASP A 161 -15.10 -7.76 -9.61
CA ASP A 161 -15.08 -9.23 -9.72
C ASP A 161 -15.39 -9.85 -8.36
N ALA A 162 -16.66 -9.80 -7.99
CA ALA A 162 -17.15 -10.07 -6.65
C ALA A 162 -17.91 -11.41 -6.59
N HIS A 163 -17.54 -12.24 -5.60
CA HIS A 163 -18.12 -13.56 -5.40
C HIS A 163 -18.63 -13.71 -3.97
N LEU A 164 -19.93 -13.98 -3.82
CA LEU A 164 -20.48 -14.45 -2.55
C LEU A 164 -20.08 -15.90 -2.30
N LEU A 165 -19.67 -16.16 -1.07
CA LEU A 165 -19.31 -17.48 -0.57
C LEU A 165 -20.28 -17.87 0.54
N ASP A 166 -20.89 -19.04 0.41
CA ASP A 166 -21.61 -19.67 1.50
C ASP A 166 -20.65 -20.18 2.60
N LYS A 167 -21.21 -20.64 3.72
CA LYS A 167 -20.46 -21.21 4.85
C LYS A 167 -19.43 -22.26 4.44
N LYS A 168 -19.79 -23.18 3.54
CA LYS A 168 -18.90 -24.27 3.14
C LYS A 168 -17.76 -23.73 2.28
N GLN A 169 -18.05 -22.80 1.38
CA GLN A 169 -17.07 -22.17 0.51
C GLN A 169 -16.09 -21.31 1.30
N ILE A 170 -16.56 -20.47 2.24
CA ILE A 170 -15.65 -19.65 3.06
C ILE A 170 -14.73 -20.50 3.95
N GLN A 171 -15.25 -21.60 4.50
CA GLN A 171 -14.44 -22.50 5.34
C GLN A 171 -13.41 -23.32 4.54
N ALA A 172 -13.62 -23.47 3.23
CA ALA A 172 -12.62 -24.05 2.34
C ALA A 172 -11.43 -23.11 2.11
N GLU A 173 -11.66 -21.79 2.11
CA GLU A 173 -10.60 -20.77 2.00
C GLU A 173 -9.92 -20.49 3.35
N ILE A 174 -10.71 -20.32 4.42
CA ILE A 174 -10.20 -20.10 5.78
C ILE A 174 -10.97 -21.01 6.75
N ASN A 175 -10.28 -22.05 7.25
CA ASN A 175 -10.86 -23.05 8.13
C ASN A 175 -11.13 -22.50 9.56
N SER A 176 -12.19 -21.71 9.67
CA SER A 176 -12.70 -21.16 10.93
C SER A 176 -14.18 -21.50 11.10
N PRO A 177 -14.57 -22.11 12.24
CA PRO A 177 -15.97 -22.43 12.50
C PRO A 177 -16.83 -21.17 12.75
N LEU A 178 -16.20 -20.01 12.95
CA LEU A 178 -16.86 -18.73 13.20
C LEU A 178 -17.42 -18.08 11.93
N PHE A 179 -16.97 -18.51 10.75
CA PHE A 179 -17.39 -17.88 9.49
C PHE A 179 -18.62 -18.58 8.93
N ASP A 180 -19.68 -17.81 8.69
CA ASP A 180 -20.95 -18.31 8.14
C ASP A 180 -21.17 -17.88 6.68
N GLY A 181 -20.32 -17.01 6.13
CA GLY A 181 -20.31 -16.59 4.73
C GLY A 181 -19.19 -15.59 4.44
N GLY A 182 -19.06 -15.14 3.19
CA GLY A 182 -18.08 -14.12 2.83
C GLY A 182 -18.30 -13.51 1.45
N LEU A 183 -17.57 -12.43 1.17
CA LEU A 183 -17.49 -11.75 -0.11
C LEU A 183 -16.03 -11.71 -0.55
N TRP A 184 -15.72 -12.30 -1.70
CA TRP A 184 -14.39 -12.24 -2.29
C TRP A 184 -14.38 -11.33 -3.50
N SER A 185 -13.67 -10.20 -3.41
CA SER A 185 -13.31 -9.38 -4.56
C SER A 185 -11.96 -9.84 -5.11
N LYS A 186 -11.94 -10.51 -6.26
CA LYS A 186 -10.74 -11.21 -6.77
C LYS A 186 -9.75 -10.34 -7.54
N LYS A 187 -10.17 -9.16 -7.98
CA LYS A 187 -9.35 -8.27 -8.82
C LYS A 187 -9.12 -6.93 -8.15
N ARG A 188 -8.02 -6.28 -8.54
CA ARG A 188 -7.62 -4.95 -8.04
C ARG A 188 -7.48 -4.86 -6.52
N SER A 189 -7.19 -5.99 -5.88
CA SER A 189 -6.85 -6.09 -4.47
C SER A 189 -5.79 -7.16 -4.28
N GLY A 190 -5.07 -7.08 -3.16
CA GLY A 190 -3.99 -7.99 -2.87
C GLY A 190 -3.12 -7.53 -1.71
N THR A 191 -1.90 -8.05 -1.67
CA THR A 191 -0.91 -7.68 -0.65
C THR A 191 0.41 -7.26 -1.30
N ILE A 192 1.21 -6.52 -0.54
CA ILE A 192 2.51 -6.02 -1.01
C ILE A 192 3.46 -5.80 0.16
N ASN A 193 4.76 -5.97 -0.03
CA ASN A 193 5.75 -5.47 0.90
C ASN A 193 5.96 -3.95 0.70
N PRO A 194 5.45 -3.09 1.59
CA PRO A 194 5.42 -1.65 1.35
C PRO A 194 6.81 -1.01 1.44
N ALA A 195 7.71 -1.59 2.25
CA ALA A 195 9.10 -1.13 2.33
C ALA A 195 9.85 -1.42 1.03
N LYS A 196 9.74 -2.65 0.50
CA LYS A 196 10.32 -3.00 -0.80
C LYS A 196 9.75 -2.16 -1.93
N MET A 197 8.44 -1.88 -1.92
CA MET A 197 7.83 -0.98 -2.91
C MET A 197 8.46 0.41 -2.88
N ALA A 198 8.62 1.00 -1.70
CA ALA A 198 9.25 2.31 -1.55
C ALA A 198 10.74 2.29 -1.97
N TRP A 199 11.49 1.25 -1.62
CA TRP A 199 12.88 1.10 -2.05
C TRP A 199 13.00 0.89 -3.56
N GLY A 200 12.08 0.14 -4.16
CA GLY A 200 11.96 -0.04 -5.60
C GLY A 200 11.70 1.28 -6.32
N LEU A 201 10.77 2.10 -5.83
CA LEU A 201 10.55 3.45 -6.36
C LEU A 201 11.77 4.36 -6.19
N LYS A 202 12.47 4.29 -5.06
CA LYS A 202 13.74 5.03 -4.86
C LYS A 202 14.78 4.62 -5.90
N ARG A 203 14.98 3.32 -6.12
CA ARG A 203 15.87 2.80 -7.17
C ARG A 203 15.47 3.37 -8.53
N VAL A 204 14.20 3.27 -8.90
CA VAL A 204 13.69 3.78 -10.18
C VAL A 204 13.93 5.29 -10.33
N ALA A 205 13.63 6.08 -9.31
CA ALA A 205 13.89 7.51 -9.33
C ALA A 205 15.39 7.81 -9.52
N LYS A 206 16.29 7.07 -8.87
CA LYS A 206 17.74 7.20 -9.06
C LYS A 206 18.17 6.84 -10.49
N ASP A 207 17.63 5.75 -11.04
CA ASP A 207 17.90 5.32 -12.42
C ASP A 207 17.45 6.36 -13.44
N LEU A 208 16.37 7.11 -13.14
CA LEU A 208 15.89 8.25 -13.91
C LEU A 208 16.69 9.55 -13.65
N GLY A 209 17.72 9.52 -12.82
CA GLY A 209 18.62 10.65 -12.54
C GLY A 209 18.17 11.58 -11.42
N VAL A 210 17.30 11.14 -10.52
CA VAL A 210 16.98 11.88 -9.28
C VAL A 210 18.10 11.70 -8.26
N VAL A 211 18.52 12.79 -7.64
CA VAL A 211 19.54 12.75 -6.56
C VAL A 211 18.84 12.71 -5.21
N PHE A 212 19.31 11.84 -4.32
CA PHE A 212 18.77 11.68 -2.97
C PHE A 212 19.80 12.09 -1.93
N TYR A 213 19.36 12.84 -0.92
CA TYR A 213 20.12 13.08 0.30
C TYR A 213 19.32 12.61 1.50
N GLU A 214 19.87 11.65 2.23
CA GLU A 214 19.26 11.09 3.44
C GLU A 214 19.95 11.68 4.68
N ASN A 215 19.35 11.50 5.87
CA ASN A 215 19.80 12.13 7.11
C ASN A 215 19.89 13.68 7.02
N THR A 216 19.02 14.28 6.20
CA THR A 216 18.98 15.70 5.84
C THR A 216 17.58 16.27 6.15
N PRO A 217 17.35 16.78 7.38
CA PRO A 217 16.09 17.42 7.72
C PRO A 217 15.97 18.80 7.03
N MET A 218 14.75 19.19 6.69
CA MET A 218 14.42 20.58 6.34
C MET A 218 14.37 21.38 7.65
N LEU A 219 15.24 22.38 7.79
CA LEU A 219 15.35 23.27 8.95
C LEU A 219 14.70 24.62 8.69
#